data_AF-A0AAT9GZL7-F1
#
_entry.id   AF-A0AAT9GZL7-F1
#
_cell.length_a   1.000
_cell.length_b   1.000
_cell.length_c   1.000
_cell.angle_alpha   90.00
_cell.angle_beta   90.00
_cell.angle_gamma   90.00
#
_symmetry.space_group_name_H-M   'P 1'
#
loop_
_entity.id
_entity.type
_entity.pdbx_description
1 polymer ?
#
loop_
_entity_poly.entity_id
_entity_poly.type
_entity_poly.pdbx_seq_one_letter_code
_entity_poly.pdbx_strand_id
1 'polypeptide(L)'
;MGITIQNMSGQDLKPEYQKFVKNFIDNVKNDNREAVAEAIKYPLRRDNPIPSVKNKAELVKRYAEIFDAKLKAEISKSDPAKNWSEVGWRGIMLNQGTLWMDTDGKVFSINYQSEVESVLKNRLIASEKNKLHPSIAKFKAPEIILETSKFRVRIDDLGNDNYRYASWSINQLMSEKPDLIITNGKWFQDGTGGNHHYDFKKGNYLYQCYISVLGTKDSAPANLTIYQNGKEILNQDAQIVPR
;
A
#
# COMPACT_ATOMS: atom_id res chain seq x y z
N MET A 1 4.90 -29.05 15.51
CA MET A 1 3.43 -28.91 15.48
C MET A 1 3.11 -27.94 14.35
N GLY A 2 2.50 -28.43 13.27
CA GLY A 2 2.18 -27.61 12.11
C GLY A 2 1.06 -26.63 12.44
N ILE A 3 1.28 -25.35 12.17
CA ILE A 3 0.24 -24.33 12.24
C ILE A 3 -0.61 -24.50 11.00
N THR A 4 -1.78 -25.11 11.16
CA THR A 4 -2.81 -25.15 10.12
C THR A 4 -3.27 -23.71 9.87
N ILE A 5 -2.89 -23.14 8.73
CA ILE A 5 -3.49 -21.90 8.23
C ILE A 5 -4.93 -22.26 7.90
N GLN A 6 -5.87 -21.88 8.75
CA GLN A 6 -7.28 -21.92 8.40
C GLN A 6 -7.47 -20.93 7.24
N ASN A 7 -7.68 -21.47 6.04
CA ASN A 7 -8.28 -20.70 4.96
C ASN A 7 -9.59 -20.13 5.51
N MET A 8 -9.62 -18.81 5.73
CA MET A 8 -10.85 -18.10 6.06
C MET A 8 -11.78 -18.23 4.85
N SER A 9 -12.67 -19.23 4.88
CA SER A 9 -13.77 -19.33 3.93
C SER A 9 -14.71 -18.15 4.18
N GLY A 10 -14.87 -17.26 3.21
CA GLY A 10 -15.88 -16.22 3.27
C GLY A 10 -17.27 -16.82 3.48
N GLN A 11 -18.09 -16.18 4.30
CA GLN A 11 -19.49 -16.57 4.44
C GLN A 11 -20.27 -16.06 3.22
N ASP A 12 -21.35 -16.78 2.88
CA ASP A 12 -22.30 -16.33 1.86
C ASP A 12 -22.75 -14.90 2.18
N LEU A 13 -22.74 -14.04 1.16
CA LEU A 13 -23.04 -12.63 1.36
C LEU A 13 -24.51 -12.45 1.75
N LYS A 14 -24.74 -11.80 2.90
CA LYS A 14 -26.09 -11.55 3.41
C LYS A 14 -26.94 -10.75 2.41
N PRO A 15 -28.26 -11.00 2.30
CA PRO A 15 -29.12 -10.33 1.32
C PRO A 15 -29.09 -8.80 1.36
N GLU A 16 -28.97 -8.20 2.54
CA GLU A 16 -28.86 -6.75 2.73
C GLU A 16 -27.60 -6.17 2.04
N TYR A 17 -26.48 -6.88 2.11
CA TYR A 17 -25.22 -6.47 1.48
C TYR A 17 -25.23 -6.70 -0.03
N GLN A 18 -25.92 -7.75 -0.49
CA GLN A 18 -26.11 -7.99 -1.93
C GLN A 18 -26.81 -6.81 -2.62
N LYS A 19 -27.67 -6.05 -1.92
CA LYS A 19 -28.30 -4.85 -2.48
C LYS A 19 -27.27 -3.77 -2.85
N PHE A 20 -26.30 -3.51 -1.97
CA PHE A 20 -25.23 -2.54 -2.24
C PHE A 20 -24.34 -3.00 -3.39
N VAL A 21 -23.97 -4.29 -3.39
CA VAL A 21 -23.18 -4.91 -4.45
C VAL A 21 -23.89 -4.82 -5.81
N LYS A 22 -25.17 -5.16 -5.88
CA LYS A 22 -25.98 -5.06 -7.11
C LYS A 22 -25.99 -3.62 -7.66
N ASN A 23 -26.27 -2.65 -6.79
CA ASN A 23 -26.27 -1.24 -7.19
C ASN A 23 -24.89 -0.79 -7.70
N PHE A 24 -23.80 -1.21 -7.07
CA PHE A 24 -22.45 -0.90 -7.54
C PHE A 24 -22.16 -1.53 -8.91
N ILE A 25 -22.50 -2.81 -9.09
CA ILE A 25 -22.37 -3.53 -10.37
C ILE A 25 -23.14 -2.82 -11.48
N ASP A 26 -24.39 -2.44 -11.23
CA ASP A 26 -25.24 -1.76 -12.21
C ASP A 26 -24.66 -0.38 -12.60
N ASN A 27 -24.11 0.37 -11.65
CA ASN A 27 -23.47 1.65 -11.94
C ASN A 27 -22.20 1.47 -12.79
N VAL A 28 -21.37 0.46 -12.50
CA VAL A 28 -20.19 0.17 -13.33
C VAL A 28 -20.58 -0.29 -14.73
N LYS A 29 -21.61 -1.15 -14.85
CA LYS A 29 -22.12 -1.69 -16.12
C LYS A 29 -22.66 -0.59 -17.04
N ASN A 30 -23.32 0.42 -16.47
CA ASN A 30 -23.89 1.54 -17.21
C ASN A 30 -22.92 2.73 -17.37
N ASP A 31 -21.64 2.58 -16.97
CA ASP A 31 -20.63 3.64 -16.97
C ASP A 31 -21.07 4.92 -16.21
N ASN A 32 -21.86 4.76 -15.14
CA ASN A 32 -22.34 5.85 -14.28
C ASN A 32 -21.23 6.34 -13.34
N ARG A 33 -20.23 7.04 -13.89
CA ARG A 33 -18.96 7.39 -13.21
C ARG A 33 -19.19 8.18 -11.93
N GLU A 34 -20.15 9.10 -11.92
CA GLU A 34 -20.49 9.93 -10.77
C GLU A 34 -21.08 9.10 -9.63
N ALA A 35 -21.90 8.09 -9.95
CA ALA A 35 -22.48 7.19 -8.96
C ALA A 35 -21.44 6.20 -8.42
N VAL A 36 -20.57 5.67 -9.30
CA VAL A 36 -19.42 4.86 -8.87
C VAL A 36 -18.52 5.67 -7.94
N ALA A 37 -18.23 6.92 -8.29
CA ALA A 37 -17.39 7.78 -7.47
C ALA A 37 -18.03 8.19 -6.14
N GLU A 38 -19.36 8.26 -6.07
CA GLU A 38 -20.07 8.42 -4.80
C GLU A 38 -19.93 7.20 -3.88
N ALA A 39 -19.75 6.00 -4.45
CA ALA A 39 -19.60 4.76 -3.72
C ALA A 39 -18.18 4.52 -3.19
N ILE A 40 -17.21 5.42 -3.40
CA ILE A 40 -15.81 5.23 -2.96
C ILE A 40 -15.53 5.95 -1.63
N LYS A 41 -14.78 5.30 -0.73
CA LYS A 41 -14.12 5.96 0.40
C LYS A 41 -12.83 6.61 -0.06
N TYR A 42 -12.69 7.90 0.24
CA TYR A 42 -11.50 8.67 -0.09
C TYR A 42 -10.59 8.90 1.12
N PRO A 43 -9.27 8.99 0.93
CA PRO A 43 -8.56 8.81 -0.35
C PRO A 43 -8.52 7.34 -0.80
N LEU A 44 -8.76 7.07 -2.08
CA LEU A 44 -8.62 5.73 -2.66
C LEU A 44 -7.14 5.50 -2.99
N ARG A 45 -6.50 4.63 -2.21
CA ARG A 45 -5.09 4.28 -2.38
C ARG A 45 -4.88 3.53 -3.70
N ARG A 46 -3.80 3.90 -4.41
CA ARG A 46 -3.32 3.21 -5.60
C ARG A 46 -1.93 2.64 -5.32
N ASP A 47 -1.51 1.75 -6.19
CA ASP A 47 -0.21 1.10 -6.10
C ASP A 47 0.93 2.13 -6.16
N ASN A 48 1.78 2.12 -5.14
CA ASN A 48 2.90 3.04 -4.99
C ASN A 48 3.86 2.97 -6.20
N PRO A 49 4.31 4.09 -6.80
CA PRO A 49 4.13 5.49 -6.41
C PRO A 49 2.98 6.23 -7.11
N ILE A 50 1.97 5.54 -7.65
CA ILE A 50 0.81 6.19 -8.23
C ILE A 50 0.09 7.01 -7.14
N PRO A 51 -0.18 8.31 -7.35
CA PRO A 51 -0.89 9.12 -6.38
C PRO A 51 -2.28 8.53 -6.07
N SER A 52 -2.63 8.52 -4.78
CA SER A 52 -3.98 8.18 -4.33
C SER A 52 -4.99 9.15 -4.93
N VAL A 53 -6.18 8.65 -5.24
CA VAL A 53 -7.29 9.50 -5.69
C VAL A 53 -7.91 10.18 -4.47
N LYS A 54 -7.88 11.50 -4.40
CA LYS A 54 -8.19 12.23 -3.16
C LYS A 54 -9.68 12.49 -2.94
N ASN A 55 -10.48 12.51 -4.01
CA ASN A 55 -11.89 12.84 -3.94
C ASN A 55 -12.66 12.36 -5.19
N LYS A 56 -13.98 12.55 -5.14
CA LYS A 56 -14.93 12.23 -6.22
C LYS A 56 -14.55 12.83 -7.57
N ALA A 57 -14.24 14.12 -7.60
CA ALA A 57 -13.93 14.83 -8.84
C ALA A 57 -12.64 14.30 -9.49
N GLU A 58 -11.63 13.96 -8.68
CA GLU A 58 -10.42 13.32 -9.18
C GLU A 58 -10.71 11.91 -9.73
N LEU A 59 -11.55 11.13 -9.06
CA LEU A 59 -11.91 9.80 -9.56
C LEU A 59 -12.64 9.85 -10.89
N VAL A 60 -13.59 10.77 -11.06
CA VAL A 60 -14.31 10.90 -12.34
C VAL A 60 -13.33 11.21 -13.49
N LYS A 61 -12.33 12.07 -13.23
CA LYS A 61 -11.27 12.38 -14.21
C LYS A 61 -10.39 11.16 -14.52
N ARG A 62 -10.01 10.41 -13.49
CA ARG A 62 -9.13 9.23 -13.59
C ARG A 62 -9.89 7.92 -13.80
N TYR A 63 -11.20 7.98 -14.05
CA TYR A 63 -12.06 6.80 -14.04
C TYR A 63 -11.59 5.75 -15.03
N ALA A 64 -11.25 6.17 -16.26
CA ALA A 64 -10.75 5.28 -17.30
C ALA A 64 -9.34 4.74 -17.03
N GLU A 65 -8.55 5.38 -16.15
CA GLU A 65 -7.25 4.85 -15.73
C GLU A 65 -7.43 3.67 -14.77
N ILE A 66 -8.48 3.66 -13.95
CA ILE A 66 -8.70 2.66 -12.89
C ILE A 66 -9.70 1.58 -13.34
N PHE A 67 -10.84 2.00 -13.87
CA PHE A 67 -11.93 1.15 -14.36
C PHE A 67 -11.77 0.88 -15.86
N ASP A 68 -10.70 0.16 -16.20
CA ASP A 68 -10.47 -0.31 -17.57
C ASP A 68 -11.50 -1.39 -17.99
N ALA A 69 -11.45 -1.81 -19.26
CA ALA A 69 -12.39 -2.79 -19.78
C ALA A 69 -12.37 -4.13 -19.00
N LYS A 70 -11.21 -4.53 -18.47
CA LYS A 70 -11.05 -5.80 -17.75
C LYS A 70 -11.68 -5.71 -16.36
N LEU A 71 -11.38 -4.67 -15.59
CA LEU A 71 -12.01 -4.47 -14.28
C LEU A 71 -13.52 -4.28 -14.41
N LYS A 72 -13.97 -3.48 -15.38
CA LYS A 72 -15.40 -3.30 -15.64
C LYS A 72 -16.08 -4.60 -16.00
N ALA A 73 -15.47 -5.45 -16.82
CA ALA A 73 -16.03 -6.74 -17.17
C ALA A 73 -16.10 -7.70 -15.97
N GLU A 74 -15.06 -7.72 -15.13
CA GLU A 74 -15.04 -8.53 -13.90
C GLU A 74 -16.17 -8.13 -12.94
N ILE A 75 -16.33 -6.83 -12.67
CA ILE A 75 -17.40 -6.32 -11.81
C ILE A 75 -18.77 -6.59 -12.46
N SER A 76 -18.96 -6.21 -13.72
CA SER A 76 -20.27 -6.26 -14.39
C SER A 76 -20.82 -7.68 -14.59
N LYS A 77 -19.93 -8.68 -14.63
CA LYS A 77 -20.29 -10.10 -14.79
C LYS A 77 -20.31 -10.86 -13.47
N SER A 78 -19.92 -10.22 -12.37
CA SER A 78 -19.90 -10.86 -11.06
C SER A 78 -21.32 -11.14 -10.56
N ASP A 79 -21.51 -12.31 -9.95
CA ASP A 79 -22.72 -12.68 -9.24
C ASP A 79 -22.61 -12.23 -7.77
N PRO A 80 -23.50 -11.34 -7.28
CA PRO A 80 -23.49 -10.87 -5.90
C PRO A 80 -23.50 -11.97 -4.82
N ALA A 81 -24.05 -13.14 -5.11
CA ALA A 81 -24.13 -14.24 -4.16
C ALA A 81 -22.93 -15.20 -4.21
N LYS A 82 -22.16 -15.21 -5.31
CA LYS A 82 -21.08 -16.20 -5.53
C LYS A 82 -19.69 -15.59 -5.60
N ASN A 83 -19.58 -14.41 -6.20
CA ASN A 83 -18.29 -13.74 -6.41
C ASN A 83 -17.97 -12.75 -5.29
N TRP A 84 -18.95 -12.45 -4.42
CA TRP A 84 -18.77 -11.54 -3.31
C TRP A 84 -18.97 -12.29 -2.00
N SER A 85 -18.07 -12.10 -1.06
CA SER A 85 -18.13 -12.78 0.23
C SER A 85 -17.80 -11.82 1.37
N GLU A 86 -18.51 -11.97 2.49
CA GLU A 86 -18.18 -11.24 3.72
C GLU A 86 -17.00 -11.93 4.42
N VAL A 87 -15.97 -11.16 4.75
CA VAL A 87 -14.74 -11.63 5.38
C VAL A 87 -14.61 -11.02 6.79
N GLY A 88 -15.70 -11.14 7.55
CA GLY A 88 -15.81 -10.58 8.91
C GLY A 88 -15.52 -9.08 8.94
N TRP A 89 -14.73 -8.64 9.94
CA TRP A 89 -14.39 -7.22 10.13
C TRP A 89 -13.65 -6.58 8.94
N ARG A 90 -13.12 -7.37 7.99
CA ARG A 90 -12.44 -6.87 6.80
C ARG A 90 -13.40 -6.32 5.74
N GLY A 91 -14.68 -6.68 5.80
CA GLY A 91 -15.70 -6.25 4.83
C GLY A 91 -16.01 -7.28 3.76
N ILE A 92 -16.58 -6.80 2.66
CA ILE A 92 -17.09 -7.57 1.53
C ILE A 92 -16.06 -7.57 0.41
N MET A 93 -15.64 -8.76 0.01
CA MET A 93 -14.57 -8.99 -0.95
C MET A 93 -15.12 -9.47 -2.30
N LEU A 94 -14.71 -8.85 -3.40
CA LEU A 94 -14.92 -9.39 -4.75
C LEU A 94 -13.79 -10.38 -5.11
N ASN A 95 -14.16 -11.59 -5.51
CA ASN A 95 -13.26 -12.68 -5.92
C ASN A 95 -12.12 -12.86 -4.90
N GLN A 96 -10.86 -12.89 -5.35
CA GLN A 96 -9.68 -13.03 -4.50
C GLN A 96 -9.13 -11.67 -4.05
N GLY A 97 -10.03 -10.75 -3.73
CA GLY A 97 -9.66 -9.41 -3.25
C GLY A 97 -9.40 -8.41 -4.36
N THR A 98 -9.96 -8.58 -5.56
CA THR A 98 -9.89 -7.58 -6.65
C THR A 98 -10.34 -6.21 -6.15
N LEU A 99 -11.41 -6.17 -5.35
CA LEU A 99 -12.02 -4.98 -4.79
C LEU A 99 -12.62 -5.32 -3.41
N TRP A 100 -12.61 -4.34 -2.51
CA TRP A 100 -13.18 -4.44 -1.17
C TRP A 100 -14.17 -3.33 -0.89
N MET A 101 -15.31 -3.70 -0.31
CA MET A 101 -16.42 -2.84 0.08
C MET A 101 -16.72 -3.05 1.57
N ASP A 102 -17.11 -2.00 2.28
CA ASP A 102 -17.60 -2.15 3.66
C ASP A 102 -19.07 -2.58 3.70
N THR A 103 -19.59 -2.80 4.90
CA THR A 103 -20.99 -3.20 5.12
C THR A 103 -22.00 -2.07 4.89
N ASP A 104 -21.53 -0.84 4.64
CA ASP A 104 -22.35 0.33 4.30
C ASP A 104 -22.41 0.56 2.78
N GLY A 105 -21.81 -0.33 1.98
CA GLY A 105 -21.82 -0.27 0.53
C GLY A 105 -20.76 0.66 -0.07
N LYS A 106 -19.75 1.08 0.71
CA LYS A 106 -18.65 1.92 0.23
C LYS A 106 -17.41 1.10 -0.08
N VAL A 107 -16.89 1.25 -1.29
CA VAL A 107 -15.63 0.66 -1.75
C VAL A 107 -14.47 1.40 -1.12
N PHE A 108 -13.59 0.69 -0.43
CA PHE A 108 -12.44 1.28 0.25
C PHE A 108 -11.09 0.78 -0.29
N SER A 109 -11.07 -0.31 -1.07
CA SER A 109 -9.87 -0.77 -1.76
C SER A 109 -10.18 -1.33 -3.14
N ILE A 110 -9.28 -1.10 -4.09
CA ILE A 110 -9.27 -1.75 -5.41
C ILE A 110 -7.84 -2.26 -5.61
N ASN A 111 -7.62 -3.56 -5.41
CA ASN A 111 -6.29 -4.16 -5.53
C ASN A 111 -5.92 -4.46 -6.99
N TYR A 112 -6.92 -4.45 -7.89
CA TYR A 112 -6.66 -4.47 -9.33
C TYR A 112 -5.83 -3.25 -9.75
N GLN A 113 -4.84 -3.48 -10.62
CA GLN A 113 -4.05 -2.45 -11.28
C GLN A 113 -4.21 -2.58 -12.79
N SER A 114 -4.61 -1.50 -13.46
CA SER A 114 -4.76 -1.47 -14.92
C SER A 114 -3.40 -1.41 -15.64
N GLU A 115 -3.41 -1.66 -16.94
CA GLU A 115 -2.22 -1.47 -17.78
C GLU A 115 -1.77 0.01 -17.80
N VAL A 116 -2.73 0.95 -17.87
CA VAL A 116 -2.44 2.40 -17.85
C VAL A 116 -1.73 2.77 -16.55
N GLU A 117 -2.21 2.26 -15.42
CA GLU A 117 -1.58 2.47 -14.13
C GLU A 117 -0.21 1.79 -14.02
N SER A 118 -0.04 0.60 -14.59
CA SER A 118 1.25 -0.10 -14.64
C SER A 118 2.30 0.70 -15.42
N VAL A 119 1.93 1.27 -16.57
CA VAL A 119 2.78 2.17 -17.36
C VAL A 119 3.09 3.45 -16.58
N LEU A 120 2.10 4.04 -15.92
CA LEU A 120 2.28 5.24 -15.08
C LEU A 120 3.25 4.96 -13.92
N LYS A 121 3.08 3.84 -13.20
CA LYS A 121 3.97 3.39 -12.12
C LYS A 121 5.42 3.31 -12.60
N ASN A 122 5.66 2.65 -13.73
CA ASN A 122 7.01 2.54 -14.30
C ASN A 122 7.61 3.90 -14.68
N ARG A 123 6.81 4.80 -15.26
CA ARG A 123 7.24 6.17 -15.59
C ARG A 123 7.62 6.96 -14.34
N LEU A 124 6.80 6.89 -13.28
CA LEU A 124 7.05 7.58 -12.02
C LEU A 124 8.31 7.05 -11.34
N ILE A 125 8.50 5.72 -11.30
CA ILE A 125 9.73 5.10 -10.79
C ILE A 125 10.95 5.57 -11.57
N ALA A 126 10.88 5.61 -12.91
CA ALA A 126 11.97 6.12 -13.73
C ALA A 126 12.28 7.60 -13.45
N SER A 127 11.25 8.43 -13.25
CA SER A 127 11.41 9.83 -12.87
C SER A 127 12.07 9.98 -11.49
N GLU A 128 11.69 9.17 -10.50
CA GLU A 128 12.31 9.17 -9.17
C GLU A 128 13.80 8.82 -9.25
N LYS A 129 14.18 7.81 -10.03
CA LYS A 129 15.58 7.40 -10.19
C LYS A 129 16.49 8.56 -10.62
N ASN A 130 15.98 9.47 -11.45
CA ASN A 130 16.73 10.63 -11.94
C ASN A 130 16.91 11.74 -10.89
N LYS A 131 16.17 11.69 -9.78
CA LYS A 131 16.24 12.69 -8.69
C LYS A 131 17.14 12.27 -7.55
N LEU A 132 17.68 11.05 -7.58
CA LEU A 132 18.48 10.47 -6.50
C LEU A 132 19.98 10.54 -6.82
N HIS A 133 20.79 10.48 -5.77
CA HIS A 133 22.23 10.27 -5.93
C HIS A 133 22.52 8.95 -6.69
N PRO A 134 23.51 8.90 -7.60
CA PRO A 134 23.80 7.71 -8.42
C PRO A 134 24.03 6.42 -7.62
N SER A 135 24.57 6.51 -6.40
CA SER A 135 24.80 5.35 -5.53
C SER A 135 23.52 4.60 -5.12
N ILE A 136 22.35 5.23 -5.26
CA ILE A 136 21.06 4.63 -4.92
C ILE A 136 20.04 4.72 -6.07
N ALA A 137 20.39 5.24 -7.24
CA ALA A 137 19.47 5.38 -8.37
C ALA A 137 19.02 4.04 -9.01
N LYS A 138 19.66 2.92 -8.66
CA LYS A 138 19.27 1.58 -9.12
C LYS A 138 18.47 0.85 -8.04
N PHE A 139 17.20 0.56 -8.35
CA PHE A 139 16.28 -0.23 -7.54
C PHE A 139 15.12 -0.76 -8.39
N LYS A 140 14.42 -1.78 -7.89
CA LYS A 140 13.22 -2.35 -8.51
C LYS A 140 11.98 -1.52 -8.17
N ALA A 141 11.70 -1.35 -6.88
CA ALA A 141 10.58 -0.55 -6.42
C ALA A 141 11.00 0.38 -5.28
N PRO A 142 10.49 1.61 -5.24
CA PRO A 142 10.64 2.48 -4.10
C PRO A 142 9.59 2.06 -3.07
N GLU A 143 10.00 1.63 -1.86
CA GLU A 143 9.08 1.05 -0.87
C GLU A 143 8.51 2.10 0.07
N ILE A 144 9.36 2.93 0.68
CA ILE A 144 8.90 3.96 1.61
C ILE A 144 9.95 5.05 1.85
N ILE A 145 9.49 6.25 2.22
CA ILE A 145 10.34 7.30 2.79
C ILE A 145 9.80 7.64 4.17
N LEU A 146 10.70 7.63 5.14
CA LEU A 146 10.43 7.95 6.54
C LEU A 146 11.18 9.22 6.92
N GLU A 147 10.50 10.11 7.64
CA GLU A 147 11.12 11.28 8.24
C GLU A 147 10.91 11.25 9.75
N THR A 148 12.02 11.22 10.48
CA THR A 148 12.08 11.43 11.92
C THR A 148 12.43 12.88 12.22
N SER A 149 12.54 13.26 13.50
CA SER A 149 13.06 14.58 13.88
C SER A 149 14.51 14.85 13.44
N LYS A 150 15.28 13.82 13.09
CA LYS A 150 16.72 13.95 12.77
C LYS A 150 17.12 13.42 11.40
N PHE A 151 16.40 12.43 10.88
CA PHE A 151 16.80 11.66 9.71
C PHE A 151 15.69 11.57 8.68
N ARG A 152 16.10 11.64 7.41
CA ARG A 152 15.32 11.10 6.30
C ARG A 152 15.87 9.71 5.99
N VAL A 153 14.98 8.72 5.87
CA VAL A 153 15.31 7.34 5.51
C VAL A 153 14.50 6.95 4.29
N ARG A 154 15.17 6.44 3.26
CA ARG A 154 14.54 5.84 2.09
C ARG A 154 14.79 4.34 2.11
N ILE A 155 13.72 3.57 1.90
CA ILE A 155 13.79 2.13 1.69
C ILE A 155 13.38 1.81 0.26
N ASP A 156 14.21 1.04 -0.42
CA ASP A 156 13.96 0.55 -1.78
C ASP A 156 14.03 -0.99 -1.81
N ASP A 157 13.14 -1.63 -2.56
CA ASP A 157 13.24 -3.03 -2.98
C ASP A 157 14.27 -3.11 -4.12
N LEU A 158 15.33 -3.88 -3.91
CA LEU A 158 16.34 -4.18 -4.92
C LEU A 158 16.01 -5.45 -5.73
N GLY A 159 14.96 -6.18 -5.37
CA GLY A 159 14.58 -7.49 -5.87
C GLY A 159 15.18 -8.63 -5.06
N ASN A 160 14.63 -9.84 -5.20
CA ASN A 160 15.14 -11.07 -4.56
C ASN A 160 15.24 -10.97 -3.03
N ASP A 161 14.18 -10.49 -2.37
CA ASP A 161 14.10 -10.31 -0.91
C ASP A 161 15.29 -9.51 -0.34
N ASN A 162 15.70 -8.48 -1.07
CA ASN A 162 16.81 -7.60 -0.72
C ASN A 162 16.34 -6.15 -0.71
N TYR A 163 16.29 -5.56 0.47
CA TYR A 163 15.95 -4.16 0.65
C TYR A 163 17.19 -3.32 0.94
N ARG A 164 17.16 -2.07 0.51
CA ARG A 164 18.18 -1.07 0.82
C ARG A 164 17.64 -0.02 1.76
N TYR A 165 18.38 0.27 2.82
CA TYR A 165 18.25 1.44 3.66
C TYR A 165 19.25 2.50 3.17
N ALA A 166 18.78 3.70 2.88
CA ALA A 166 19.61 4.88 2.67
C ALA A 166 19.13 5.99 3.61
N SER A 167 20.03 6.64 4.34
CA SER A 167 19.65 7.74 5.22
C SER A 167 20.52 8.97 5.07
N TRP A 168 19.92 10.09 5.42
CA TRP A 168 20.50 11.42 5.44
C TRP A 168 20.10 12.12 6.72
N SER A 169 20.85 13.13 7.11
CA SER A 169 20.36 14.17 8.01
C SER A 169 19.09 14.82 7.43
N ILE A 170 18.10 15.20 8.24
CA ILE A 170 16.77 15.63 7.77
C ILE A 170 16.79 16.78 6.73
N ASN A 171 17.79 17.66 6.81
CA ASN A 171 17.95 18.81 5.92
C ASN A 171 18.71 18.52 4.61
N GLN A 172 19.31 17.34 4.46
CA GLN A 172 20.02 16.95 3.24
C GLN A 172 19.04 16.41 2.19
N LEU A 173 19.32 16.68 0.92
CA LEU A 173 18.52 16.24 -0.22
C LEU A 173 18.86 14.79 -0.61
N MET A 174 17.88 14.03 -1.11
CA MET A 174 18.12 12.66 -1.59
C MET A 174 18.98 12.57 -2.87
N SER A 175 19.18 13.70 -3.55
CA SER A 175 20.14 13.84 -4.67
C SER A 175 21.58 13.91 -4.19
N GLU A 176 21.82 14.24 -2.92
CA GLU A 176 23.13 14.22 -2.28
C GLU A 176 23.50 12.80 -1.84
N LYS A 177 24.80 12.56 -1.67
CA LYS A 177 25.30 11.26 -1.24
C LYS A 177 24.73 10.91 0.15
N PRO A 178 24.08 9.74 0.32
CA PRO A 178 23.58 9.33 1.63
C PRO A 178 24.69 9.19 2.66
N ASP A 179 24.41 9.60 3.90
CA ASP A 179 25.32 9.44 5.04
C ASP A 179 25.54 7.94 5.35
N LEU A 180 24.51 7.12 5.12
CA LEU A 180 24.54 5.68 5.35
C LEU A 180 23.75 4.93 4.28
N ILE A 181 24.34 3.86 3.76
CA ILE A 181 23.69 2.89 2.89
C ILE A 181 23.90 1.50 3.49
N ILE A 182 22.83 0.72 3.63
CA ILE A 182 22.85 -0.69 4.04
C ILE A 182 21.98 -1.48 3.06
N THR A 183 22.53 -2.55 2.51
CA THR A 183 21.81 -3.50 1.63
C THR A 183 21.59 -4.83 2.35
N ASN A 184 20.91 -5.77 1.70
CA ASN A 184 20.53 -7.07 2.24
C ASN A 184 19.57 -6.94 3.45
N GLY A 185 18.78 -5.88 3.46
CA GLY A 185 17.68 -5.72 4.42
C GLY A 185 16.59 -6.76 4.17
N LYS A 186 15.83 -7.06 5.23
CA LYS A 186 14.75 -8.05 5.22
C LYS A 186 13.45 -7.42 5.68
N TRP A 187 12.36 -7.82 5.03
CA TRP A 187 11.00 -7.42 5.40
C TRP A 187 10.34 -8.54 6.20
N PHE A 188 9.64 -8.17 7.26
CA PHE A 188 8.94 -9.08 8.15
C PHE A 188 7.51 -8.60 8.36
N GLN A 189 6.56 -9.49 8.09
CA GLN A 189 5.16 -9.26 8.41
C GLN A 189 4.94 -9.34 9.92
N ASP A 190 4.13 -8.42 10.46
CA ASP A 190 3.68 -8.44 11.85
C ASP A 190 2.14 -8.52 11.91
N GLY A 191 1.65 -9.73 12.14
CA GLY A 191 0.21 -10.03 12.14
C GLY A 191 -0.44 -9.94 10.75
N THR A 192 -1.78 -9.95 10.74
CA THR A 192 -2.59 -10.00 9.50
C THR A 192 -3.22 -8.66 9.13
N GLY A 193 -2.88 -7.60 9.87
CA GLY A 193 -3.38 -6.24 9.70
C GLY A 193 -2.56 -5.36 8.76
N GLY A 194 -1.44 -5.88 8.24
CA GLY A 194 -0.54 -5.14 7.35
C GLY A 194 0.60 -4.41 8.08
N ASN A 195 0.64 -4.44 9.42
CA ASN A 195 1.83 -4.01 10.16
C ASN A 195 3.02 -4.87 9.74
N HIS A 196 4.20 -4.26 9.69
CA HIS A 196 5.42 -4.91 9.25
C HIS A 196 6.64 -4.09 9.65
N HIS A 197 7.83 -4.67 9.50
CA HIS A 197 9.08 -3.95 9.68
C HIS A 197 10.14 -4.38 8.68
N TYR A 198 11.11 -3.48 8.47
CA TYR A 198 12.33 -3.76 7.72
C TYR A 198 13.52 -3.75 8.66
N ASP A 199 14.36 -4.79 8.59
CA ASP A 199 15.58 -4.91 9.38
C ASP A 199 16.82 -4.80 8.48
N PHE A 200 17.75 -3.94 8.87
CA PHE A 200 19.02 -3.73 8.18
C PHE A 200 20.18 -3.87 9.17
N LYS A 201 21.12 -4.79 8.88
CA LYS A 201 22.27 -5.07 9.76
C LYS A 201 23.55 -4.46 9.20
N LYS A 202 24.34 -3.81 10.06
CA LYS A 202 25.69 -3.33 9.73
C LYS A 202 26.62 -3.51 10.93
N GLY A 203 27.50 -4.51 10.85
CA GLY A 203 28.33 -4.90 11.99
C GLY A 203 27.46 -5.35 13.16
N ASN A 204 27.66 -4.74 14.34
CA ASN A 204 26.87 -5.03 15.54
C ASN A 204 25.62 -4.17 15.70
N TYR A 205 25.26 -3.38 14.67
CA TYR A 205 24.06 -2.56 14.66
C TYR A 205 22.92 -3.23 13.88
N LEU A 206 21.70 -3.07 14.39
CA LEU A 206 20.44 -3.35 13.71
C LEU A 206 19.64 -2.05 13.60
N TYR A 207 19.26 -1.69 12.38
CA TYR A 207 18.36 -0.58 12.09
C TYR A 207 17.02 -1.19 11.70
N GLN A 208 16.01 -0.98 12.53
CA GLN A 208 14.66 -1.47 12.32
C GLN A 208 13.74 -0.29 11.97
N CYS A 209 13.05 -0.40 10.85
CA CYS A 209 12.01 0.53 10.44
C CYS A 209 10.65 -0.16 10.54
N TYR A 210 9.91 0.12 11.61
CA TYR A 210 8.58 -0.45 11.83
C TYR A 210 7.50 0.43 11.21
N ILE A 211 6.53 -0.18 10.53
CA ILE A 211 5.41 0.49 9.85
C ILE A 211 4.09 0.02 10.47
N SER A 212 3.34 0.99 11.01
CA SER A 212 2.05 0.79 11.65
C SER A 212 0.92 1.12 10.66
N VAL A 213 0.29 0.08 10.10
CA VAL A 213 -0.89 0.21 9.23
C VAL A 213 -2.17 0.25 10.06
N LEU A 214 -2.25 -0.60 11.09
CA LEU A 214 -3.27 -0.58 12.13
C LEU A 214 -2.63 -0.12 13.43
N GLY A 215 -2.88 1.14 13.79
CA GLY A 215 -2.46 1.75 15.04
C GLY A 215 -3.59 2.58 15.65
N THR A 216 -3.39 3.05 16.88
CA THR A 216 -4.31 4.04 17.48
C THR A 216 -4.11 5.39 16.80
N LYS A 217 -5.10 6.29 16.92
CA LYS A 217 -5.04 7.64 16.34
C LYS A 217 -3.80 8.43 16.79
N ASP A 218 -3.28 8.12 17.97
CA ASP A 218 -2.16 8.82 18.60
C ASP A 218 -0.80 8.14 18.33
N SER A 219 -0.80 6.96 17.70
CA SER A 219 0.44 6.26 17.34
C SER A 219 1.06 6.85 16.08
N ALA A 220 2.39 7.01 16.08
CA ALA A 220 3.11 7.36 14.87
C ALA A 220 2.94 6.26 13.79
N PRO A 221 2.84 6.63 12.51
CA PRO A 221 2.65 5.66 11.43
C PRO A 221 3.89 4.81 11.17
N ALA A 222 5.06 5.23 11.66
CA ALA A 222 6.30 4.48 11.58
C ALA A 222 7.24 4.83 12.74
N ASN A 223 8.23 3.98 12.97
CA ASN A 223 9.30 4.18 13.94
C ASN A 223 10.65 3.72 13.38
N LEU A 224 11.72 4.46 13.69
CA LEU A 224 13.11 4.04 13.47
C LEU A 224 13.72 3.68 14.83
N THR A 225 14.06 2.41 15.00
CA THR A 225 14.76 1.91 16.18
C THR A 225 16.13 1.39 15.78
N ILE A 226 17.17 1.80 16.52
CA ILE A 226 18.54 1.32 16.32
C ILE A 226 18.98 0.57 17.56
N TYR A 227 19.47 -0.64 17.35
CA TYR A 227 20.07 -1.47 18.38
C TYR A 227 21.56 -1.62 18.13
N GLN A 228 22.36 -1.65 19.19
CA GLN A 228 23.77 -2.03 19.16
C GLN A 228 23.99 -3.18 20.15
N ASN A 229 24.55 -4.30 19.68
CA ASN A 229 24.68 -5.54 20.47
C ASN A 229 23.34 -5.97 21.12
N GLY A 230 22.22 -5.76 20.42
CA GLY A 230 20.87 -6.08 20.92
C GLY A 230 20.27 -5.08 21.92
N LYS A 231 21.02 -4.06 22.35
CA LYS A 231 20.50 -2.99 23.21
C LYS A 231 20.01 -1.82 22.36
N GLU A 232 18.79 -1.36 22.61
CA GLU A 232 18.25 -0.14 21.98
C GLU A 232 19.13 1.07 22.36
N ILE A 233 19.55 1.83 21.35
CA ILE A 233 20.35 3.06 21.49
C ILE A 233 19.67 4.28 20.87
N LEU A 234 18.64 4.07 20.04
CA LEU A 234 17.82 5.11 19.44
C LEU A 234 16.41 4.55 19.21
N ASN A 235 15.40 5.36 19.50
CA ASN A 235 14.03 5.13 19.09
C ASN A 235 13.41 6.48 18.72
N GLN A 236 12.87 6.59 17.51
CA GLN A 236 12.28 7.81 16.99
C GLN A 236 11.02 7.52 16.19
N ASP A 237 9.93 8.19 16.58
CA ASP A 237 8.75 8.30 15.75
C ASP A 237 9.10 8.88 14.37
N ALA A 238 8.48 8.32 13.35
CA ALA A 238 8.65 8.72 11.97
C ALA A 238 7.30 8.94 11.29
N GLN A 239 7.28 9.94 10.40
CA GLN A 239 6.19 10.13 9.45
C GLN A 239 6.53 9.43 8.15
N ILE A 240 5.50 8.91 7.48
CA ILE A 240 5.62 8.38 6.13
C ILE A 240 5.33 9.52 5.17
N VAL A 241 6.32 9.92 4.37
CA VAL A 241 6.20 11.07 3.48
C VAL A 241 6.07 10.66 2.00
N PRO A 242 5.39 11.47 1.17
CA PRO A 242 5.40 11.29 -0.28
C PRO A 242 6.81 11.42 -0.86
N ARG A 243 7.02 10.89 -2.07
CA ARG A 243 8.29 10.93 -2.80
C ARG A 243 8.39 12.05 -3.82
#